data_AF-A0A559RSG3-F1
#
_entry.id   AF-A0A559RSG3-F1
#
_cell.length_a   1.000
_cell.length_b   1.000
_cell.length_c   1.000
_cell.angle_alpha   90.00
_cell.angle_beta   90.00
_cell.angle_gamma   90.00
#
_symmetry.space_group_name_H-M   'P 1'
#
loop_
_entity.id
_entity.type
_entity.pdbx_description
1 polymer ?
#
loop_
_entity_poly.entity_id
_entity_poly.type
_entity_poly.pdbx_seq_one_letter_code
_entity_poly.pdbx_strand_id
1 'polypeptide(L)'
;MRQYLIILFASLLFSSCDIRSADYYFNEAFDLEDDGKYEEAIKLLDKAINKRRNFRPALINRGADKSMIGDFEGAIEDYKLILAFDPDNTMVLNNIGNNFKRIEKYQIAINYYNEALKTEGAIKSDSIRLFINYAGRWDSDADYRMKDYEIIYERGISHILNKSYSSGIEDLKFSLNKNYQVGDIQSWIGQAYLKLKDTLNAQKHLKEAVRYGLIDAKELLNKLDSKND
;
A
#
# COMPACT_ATOMS: atom_id res chain seq x y z
N MET A 1 -2.04 -28.51 -58.13
CA MET A 1 -2.04 -28.77 -56.67
C MET A 1 -0.89 -28.13 -55.89
N ARG A 2 0.27 -27.84 -56.48
CA ARG A 2 1.44 -27.32 -55.75
C ARG A 2 1.40 -25.81 -55.40
N GLN A 3 0.65 -25.00 -56.15
CA GLN A 3 0.50 -23.55 -55.87
C GLN A 3 -0.52 -23.23 -54.77
N TYR A 4 -1.57 -24.05 -54.60
CA TYR A 4 -2.56 -23.85 -53.53
C TYR A 4 -2.02 -24.23 -52.14
N LEU A 5 -0.98 -25.07 -52.07
CA LEU A 5 -0.32 -25.45 -50.81
C LEU A 5 0.51 -24.30 -50.21
N ILE A 6 1.00 -23.38 -51.06
CA ILE A 6 1.82 -22.23 -50.64
C ILE A 6 0.92 -21.09 -50.11
N ILE A 7 -0.27 -20.92 -50.67
CA ILE A 7 -1.23 -19.90 -50.22
C ILE A 7 -1.87 -20.29 -48.88
N LEU A 8 -2.11 -21.59 -48.62
CA LEU A 8 -2.63 -22.06 -47.33
C LEU A 8 -1.61 -21.90 -46.18
N PHE A 9 -0.31 -21.95 -46.49
CA PHE A 9 0.76 -21.71 -45.50
C PHE A 9 0.95 -20.22 -45.18
N ALA A 10 0.61 -19.31 -46.11
CA ALA A 10 0.66 -17.88 -45.87
C ALA A 10 -0.49 -17.37 -44.97
N SER A 11 -1.65 -18.07 -44.96
CA SER A 11 -2.75 -17.75 -44.04
C SER A 11 -2.55 -18.26 -42.61
N LEU A 12 -1.64 -19.22 -42.39
CA LEU A 12 -1.32 -19.77 -41.07
C LEU A 12 -0.15 -19.04 -40.37
N LEU A 13 0.47 -18.06 -41.03
CA LEU A 13 1.46 -17.15 -40.43
C LEU A 13 0.87 -15.85 -39.88
N PHE A 14 -0.46 -15.69 -39.92
CA PHE A 14 -1.16 -14.81 -38.96
C PHE A 14 -1.23 -15.51 -37.59
N SER A 15 -0.07 -15.92 -37.09
CA SER A 15 0.16 -16.19 -35.67
C SER A 15 -0.26 -14.94 -34.89
N SER A 16 -1.50 -14.99 -34.39
CA SER A 16 -2.12 -14.13 -33.39
C SER A 16 -1.31 -12.88 -33.02
N CYS A 17 -1.30 -11.86 -33.88
CA CYS A 17 -0.85 -10.55 -33.45
C CYS A 17 -1.92 -10.03 -32.50
N ASP A 18 -1.67 -10.18 -31.20
CA ASP A 18 -2.54 -9.67 -30.18
C ASP A 18 -2.64 -8.15 -30.31
N ILE A 19 -3.74 -7.67 -30.89
CA ILE A 19 -3.97 -6.26 -31.23
C ILE A 19 -4.48 -5.44 -30.04
N ARG A 20 -4.77 -6.09 -28.91
CA ARG A 20 -5.25 -5.41 -27.71
C ARG A 20 -4.22 -4.42 -27.18
N SER A 21 -4.72 -3.25 -26.76
CA SER A 21 -3.90 -2.18 -26.19
C SER A 21 -3.48 -2.50 -24.75
N ALA A 22 -2.49 -1.76 -24.25
CA ALA A 22 -2.14 -1.80 -22.85
C ALA A 22 -3.35 -1.45 -21.95
N ASP A 23 -4.11 -0.43 -22.34
CA ASP A 23 -5.28 0.05 -21.58
C ASP A 23 -6.41 -0.98 -21.55
N TYR A 24 -6.62 -1.75 -22.64
CA TYR A 24 -7.56 -2.87 -22.63
C TYR A 24 -7.21 -3.88 -21.54
N TYR A 25 -5.94 -4.31 -21.51
CA TYR A 25 -5.48 -5.30 -20.54
C TYR A 25 -5.52 -4.80 -19.12
N PHE A 26 -5.19 -3.53 -18.92
CA PHE A 26 -5.29 -2.88 -17.61
C PHE A 26 -6.73 -2.81 -17.12
N ASN A 27 -7.68 -2.43 -17.99
CA ASN A 27 -9.10 -2.38 -17.59
C ASN A 27 -9.65 -3.78 -17.26
N GLU A 28 -9.32 -4.81 -18.04
CA GLU A 28 -9.74 -6.17 -17.68
C GLU A 28 -9.06 -6.69 -16.41
N ALA A 29 -7.81 -6.28 -16.14
CA ALA A 29 -7.16 -6.60 -14.87
C ALA A 29 -7.89 -5.94 -13.70
N PHE A 30 -8.24 -4.66 -13.84
CA PHE A 30 -8.99 -3.91 -12.83
C PHE A 30 -10.33 -4.59 -12.49
N ASP A 31 -11.07 -5.05 -13.48
CA ASP A 31 -12.32 -5.80 -13.24
C ASP A 31 -12.08 -7.11 -12.45
N LEU A 32 -10.94 -7.78 -12.67
CA LEU A 32 -10.56 -8.98 -11.92
C LEU A 32 -10.09 -8.66 -10.49
N GLU A 33 -9.46 -7.51 -10.27
CA GLU A 33 -9.06 -7.02 -8.95
C GLU A 33 -10.28 -6.75 -8.07
N ASP A 34 -11.34 -6.15 -8.63
CA ASP A 34 -12.63 -5.93 -7.96
C ASP A 34 -13.30 -7.26 -7.55
N ASP A 35 -13.08 -8.32 -8.33
CA ASP A 35 -13.49 -9.69 -8.04
C ASP A 35 -12.54 -10.44 -7.06
N GLY A 36 -11.41 -9.83 -6.68
CA GLY A 36 -10.38 -10.44 -5.83
C GLY A 36 -9.51 -11.50 -6.50
N LYS A 37 -9.50 -11.57 -7.84
CA LYS A 37 -8.76 -12.56 -8.65
C LYS A 37 -7.37 -12.05 -9.02
N TYR A 38 -6.56 -11.75 -8.01
CA TYR A 38 -5.25 -11.09 -8.15
C TYR A 38 -4.27 -11.85 -9.05
N GLU A 39 -4.19 -13.18 -8.97
CA GLU A 39 -3.27 -13.97 -9.82
C GLU A 39 -3.65 -13.93 -11.31
N GLU A 40 -4.93 -13.75 -11.62
CA GLU A 40 -5.40 -13.58 -13.01
C GLU A 40 -5.17 -12.16 -13.49
N ALA A 41 -5.43 -11.16 -12.65
CA ALA A 41 -5.14 -9.75 -12.91
C ALA A 41 -3.65 -9.53 -13.23
N ILE A 42 -2.73 -10.10 -12.43
CA ILE A 42 -1.28 -10.03 -12.65
C ILE A 42 -0.90 -10.48 -14.08
N LYS A 43 -1.50 -11.56 -14.60
CA LYS A 43 -1.22 -12.05 -15.96
C LYS A 43 -1.68 -11.06 -17.04
N LEU A 44 -2.76 -10.32 -16.80
CA LEU A 44 -3.23 -9.27 -17.71
C LEU A 44 -2.35 -8.02 -17.60
N LEU A 45 -1.94 -7.65 -16.40
CA LEU A 45 -1.02 -6.54 -16.14
C LEU A 45 0.35 -6.79 -16.78
N ASP A 46 0.85 -8.03 -16.76
CA ASP A 46 2.05 -8.43 -17.49
C ASP A 46 1.91 -8.12 -18.99
N LYS A 47 0.75 -8.43 -19.59
CA LYS A 47 0.48 -8.10 -20.99
C LYS A 47 0.42 -6.58 -21.20
N ALA A 48 -0.23 -5.85 -20.30
CA ALA A 48 -0.29 -4.39 -20.37
C ALA A 48 1.11 -3.74 -20.33
N ILE A 49 1.98 -4.22 -19.43
CA ILE A 49 3.36 -3.75 -19.27
C ILE A 49 4.22 -4.15 -20.47
N ASN A 50 4.04 -5.35 -21.03
CA ASN A 50 4.72 -5.76 -22.26
C ASN A 50 4.36 -4.87 -23.47
N LYS A 51 3.12 -4.35 -23.52
CA LYS A 51 2.70 -3.39 -24.54
C LYS A 51 3.22 -1.97 -24.28
N ARG A 52 3.27 -1.54 -23.01
CA ARG A 52 3.79 -0.23 -22.58
C ARG A 52 4.64 -0.39 -21.32
N ARG A 53 5.96 -0.47 -21.50
CA ARG A 53 6.91 -0.83 -20.41
C ARG A 53 6.85 0.07 -19.19
N ASN A 54 6.62 1.37 -19.38
CA ASN A 54 6.51 2.35 -18.29
C ASN A 54 5.04 2.71 -18.01
N PHE A 55 4.11 1.76 -18.17
CA PHE A 55 2.70 1.98 -17.88
C PHE A 55 2.48 2.01 -16.37
N ARG A 56 2.58 3.20 -15.79
CA ARG A 56 2.55 3.40 -14.34
C ARG A 56 1.31 2.80 -13.66
N PRO A 57 0.06 3.06 -14.08
CA PRO A 57 -1.11 2.38 -13.50
C PRO A 57 -0.97 0.85 -13.44
N ALA A 58 -0.52 0.21 -14.54
CA ALA A 58 -0.37 -1.24 -14.55
C ALA A 58 0.75 -1.74 -13.62
N LEU A 59 1.85 -1.00 -13.48
CA LEU A 59 2.91 -1.32 -12.52
C LEU A 59 2.45 -1.17 -11.07
N ILE A 60 1.67 -0.12 -10.77
CA ILE A 60 1.11 0.09 -9.43
C ILE A 60 0.16 -1.04 -9.06
N ASN A 61 -0.80 -1.35 -9.94
CA ASN A 61 -1.77 -2.42 -9.71
C ASN A 61 -1.07 -3.78 -9.58
N ARG A 62 -0.10 -4.09 -10.45
CA ARG A 62 0.59 -5.39 -10.36
C ARG A 62 1.38 -5.50 -9.06
N GLY A 63 2.00 -4.41 -8.62
CA GLY A 63 2.64 -4.34 -7.31
C GLY A 63 1.65 -4.55 -6.17
N ALA A 64 0.46 -3.96 -6.24
CA ALA A 64 -0.58 -4.12 -5.22
C ALA A 64 -1.10 -5.57 -5.18
N ASP A 65 -1.41 -6.16 -6.33
CA ASP A 65 -1.86 -7.54 -6.45
C ASP A 65 -0.84 -8.53 -5.92
N LYS A 66 0.45 -8.33 -6.26
CA LYS A 66 1.55 -9.12 -5.71
C LYS A 66 1.62 -9.00 -4.19
N SER A 67 1.45 -7.80 -3.63
CA SER A 67 1.35 -7.61 -2.18
C SER A 67 0.16 -8.39 -1.58
N MET A 68 -0.99 -8.41 -2.26
CA MET A 68 -2.19 -9.10 -1.79
C MET A 68 -2.02 -10.62 -1.75
N ILE A 69 -1.31 -11.21 -2.72
CA ILE A 69 -1.01 -12.65 -2.76
C ILE A 69 0.24 -13.03 -1.93
N GLY A 70 0.89 -12.05 -1.28
CA GLY A 70 2.06 -12.27 -0.41
C GLY A 70 3.42 -12.26 -1.11
N ASP A 71 3.48 -11.94 -2.40
CA ASP A 71 4.73 -11.69 -3.14
C ASP A 71 5.23 -10.24 -2.88
N PHE A 72 5.68 -9.99 -1.65
CA PHE A 72 6.09 -8.66 -1.22
C PHE A 72 7.38 -8.19 -1.93
N GLU A 73 8.33 -9.10 -2.17
CA GLU A 73 9.56 -8.79 -2.91
C GLU A 73 9.27 -8.43 -4.37
N GLY A 74 8.44 -9.22 -5.07
CA GLY A 74 8.05 -8.92 -6.45
C GLY A 74 7.23 -7.63 -6.56
N ALA A 75 6.44 -7.29 -5.55
CA ALA A 75 5.76 -6.00 -5.46
C ALA A 75 6.76 -4.84 -5.34
N ILE A 76 7.77 -4.96 -4.47
CA ILE A 76 8.83 -3.96 -4.31
C ILE A 76 9.60 -3.75 -5.62
N GLU A 77 9.86 -4.80 -6.39
CA GLU A 77 10.51 -4.68 -7.70
C GLU A 77 9.68 -3.84 -8.67
N ASP A 78 8.37 -4.10 -8.76
CA ASP A 78 7.46 -3.33 -9.63
C ASP A 78 7.40 -1.86 -9.24
N TYR A 79 7.30 -1.59 -7.94
CA TYR A 79 7.31 -0.23 -7.42
C TYR A 79 8.63 0.50 -7.70
N LYS A 80 9.77 -0.20 -7.60
CA LYS A 80 11.09 0.40 -7.94
C LYS A 80 11.22 0.73 -9.42
N LEU A 81 10.56 0.01 -10.32
CA LEU A 81 10.50 0.38 -11.73
C LEU A 81 9.84 1.76 -11.92
N ILE A 82 8.83 2.09 -11.10
CA ILE A 82 8.17 3.39 -11.13
C ILE A 82 9.12 4.49 -10.63
N LEU A 83 9.79 4.27 -9.49
CA LEU A 83 10.74 5.23 -8.93
C LEU A 83 11.90 5.58 -9.87
N ALA A 84 12.22 4.70 -10.83
CA ALA A 84 13.25 4.98 -11.83
C ALA A 84 12.87 6.10 -12.81
N PHE A 85 11.57 6.38 -13.00
CA PHE A 85 11.09 7.46 -13.88
C PHE A 85 10.20 8.49 -13.16
N ASP A 86 9.80 8.22 -11.92
CA ASP A 86 9.10 9.15 -11.03
C ASP A 86 9.56 8.93 -9.58
N PRO A 87 10.73 9.51 -9.22
CA PRO A 87 11.37 9.26 -7.93
C PRO A 87 10.59 9.82 -6.73
N ASP A 88 9.69 10.79 -6.95
CA ASP A 88 8.93 11.48 -5.90
C ASP A 88 7.50 10.96 -5.75
N ASN A 89 7.20 9.79 -6.33
CA ASN A 89 5.87 9.18 -6.23
C ASN A 89 5.56 8.75 -4.79
N THR A 90 4.80 9.58 -4.07
CA THR A 90 4.49 9.40 -2.64
C THR A 90 3.83 8.07 -2.35
N MET A 91 2.81 7.69 -3.14
CA MET A 91 2.09 6.43 -2.93
C MET A 91 2.99 5.22 -3.12
N VAL A 92 3.83 5.22 -4.15
CA VAL A 92 4.77 4.13 -4.42
C VAL A 92 5.81 3.99 -3.30
N LEU A 93 6.37 5.11 -2.81
CA LEU A 93 7.28 5.09 -1.66
C LEU A 93 6.61 4.51 -0.41
N ASN A 94 5.37 4.92 -0.13
CA ASN A 94 4.57 4.38 0.97
C ASN A 94 4.30 2.87 0.80
N ASN A 95 3.94 2.43 -0.41
CA ASN A 95 3.66 1.01 -0.69
C ASN A 95 4.92 0.14 -0.58
N ILE A 96 6.08 0.63 -0.99
CA ILE A 96 7.36 -0.04 -0.73
C ILE A 96 7.60 -0.16 0.78
N GLY A 97 7.36 0.91 1.55
CA GLY A 97 7.44 0.88 3.01
C GLY A 97 6.52 -0.19 3.63
N ASN A 98 5.27 -0.27 3.15
CA ASN A 98 4.32 -1.28 3.57
C ASN A 98 4.79 -2.71 3.29
N ASN A 99 5.35 -2.96 2.10
CA ASN A 99 5.88 -4.28 1.75
C ASN A 99 7.11 -4.63 2.60
N PHE A 100 8.05 -3.71 2.83
CA PHE A 100 9.17 -3.95 3.74
C PHE A 100 8.72 -4.21 5.18
N LYS A 101 7.64 -3.56 5.64
CA LYS A 101 7.02 -3.83 6.94
C LYS A 101 6.46 -5.25 7.00
N ARG A 102 5.86 -5.76 5.92
CA ARG A 102 5.32 -7.14 5.85
C ARG A 102 6.40 -8.22 5.90
N ILE A 103 7.57 -7.95 5.32
CA ILE A 103 8.76 -8.84 5.43
C ILE A 103 9.66 -8.51 6.65
N GLU A 104 9.10 -7.84 7.65
CA GLU A 104 9.74 -7.51 8.94
C GLU A 104 11.04 -6.67 8.85
N LYS A 105 11.28 -5.98 7.74
CA LYS A 105 12.39 -5.03 7.55
C LYS A 105 11.97 -3.63 8.00
N TYR A 106 11.60 -3.50 9.27
CA TYR A 106 10.99 -2.29 9.80
C TYR A 106 11.82 -1.02 9.65
N GLN A 107 13.15 -1.10 9.85
CA GLN A 107 14.01 0.07 9.66
C GLN A 107 14.05 0.55 8.20
N ILE A 108 13.98 -0.37 7.24
CA ILE A 108 13.92 -0.03 5.81
C ILE A 108 12.56 0.58 5.49
N ALA A 109 11.47 0.01 6.03
CA ALA A 109 10.13 0.58 5.89
C ALA A 109 10.05 2.03 6.40
N ILE A 110 10.61 2.29 7.59
CA ILE A 110 10.70 3.64 8.19
C ILE A 110 11.42 4.62 7.25
N ASN A 111 12.51 4.19 6.62
CA ASN A 111 13.25 5.05 5.68
C ASN A 111 12.39 5.42 4.46
N TYR A 112 11.65 4.48 3.88
CA TYR A 112 10.76 4.76 2.76
C TYR A 112 9.58 5.67 3.15
N TYR A 113 9.00 5.50 4.34
CA TYR A 113 7.99 6.46 4.82
C TYR A 113 8.58 7.87 5.03
N ASN A 114 9.82 7.96 5.51
CA ASN A 114 10.52 9.24 5.63
C ASN A 114 10.78 9.90 4.27
N GLU A 115 11.09 9.12 3.24
CA GLU A 115 11.20 9.61 1.87
C GLU A 115 9.84 10.08 1.34
N ALA A 116 8.79 9.28 1.49
CA ALA A 116 7.43 9.64 1.09
C ALA A 116 6.99 10.97 1.72
N LEU A 117 7.24 11.17 3.02
CA LEU A 117 6.87 12.39 3.75
C LEU A 117 7.64 13.65 3.34
N LYS A 118 8.74 13.52 2.58
CA LYS A 118 9.50 14.65 2.03
C LYS A 118 8.99 15.10 0.65
N THR A 119 8.21 14.27 -0.03
CA THR A 119 7.68 14.57 -1.37
C THR A 119 6.55 15.60 -1.32
N GLU A 120 6.32 16.30 -2.43
CA GLU A 120 5.19 17.24 -2.55
C GLU A 120 3.81 16.53 -2.57
N GLY A 121 3.78 15.23 -2.86
CA GLY A 121 2.54 14.45 -2.86
C GLY A 121 2.11 13.99 -1.47
N ALA A 122 2.91 14.22 -0.42
CA ALA A 122 2.47 14.09 0.98
C ALA A 122 1.64 15.32 1.39
N ILE A 123 0.32 15.20 1.24
CA ILE A 123 -0.63 16.27 1.49
C ILE A 123 -0.85 16.44 2.99
N LYS A 124 -0.44 17.59 3.52
CA LYS A 124 -0.78 18.03 4.89
C LYS A 124 -2.27 18.33 4.95
N SER A 125 -2.98 17.80 5.97
CA SER A 125 -4.46 17.84 6.05
C SER A 125 -5.09 19.22 5.81
N ASP A 126 -4.36 20.29 6.15
CA ASP A 126 -4.85 21.67 6.09
C ASP A 126 -4.79 22.27 4.67
N SER A 127 -4.21 21.53 3.72
CA SER A 127 -4.11 21.91 2.32
C SER A 127 -5.36 21.47 1.56
N ILE A 128 -6.36 22.34 1.45
CA ILE A 128 -7.48 22.13 0.53
C ILE A 128 -6.92 22.24 -0.89
N ARG A 129 -6.58 21.10 -1.48
CA ARG A 129 -6.29 21.03 -2.91
C ARG A 129 -7.38 20.16 -3.52
N LEU A 130 -8.41 20.80 -4.07
CA LEU A 130 -9.41 20.13 -4.89
C LEU A 130 -8.69 19.56 -6.12
N PHE A 131 -8.64 18.24 -6.24
CA PHE A 131 -8.20 17.58 -7.46
C PHE A 131 -9.43 17.07 -8.18
N ILE A 132 -9.85 17.83 -9.18
CA ILE A 132 -10.84 17.38 -10.14
C ILE A 132 -10.11 16.44 -11.08
N ASN A 133 -10.39 15.14 -10.94
CA ASN A 133 -9.97 14.15 -11.91
C ASN A 133 -10.85 14.28 -13.16
N TYR A 134 -10.27 14.62 -14.30
CA TYR A 134 -11.01 14.63 -15.57
C TYR A 134 -11.16 13.18 -16.02
N ALA A 135 -12.39 12.67 -16.00
CA ALA A 135 -12.71 11.33 -16.48
C ALA A 135 -12.06 11.07 -17.85
N GLY A 136 -11.14 10.10 -17.90
CA GLY A 136 -10.50 9.63 -19.14
C GLY A 136 -8.97 9.75 -19.23
N ARG A 137 -8.27 10.30 -18.23
CA ARG A 137 -6.80 10.18 -18.10
C ARG A 137 -6.41 9.46 -16.81
N TRP A 138 -6.15 8.17 -16.92
CA TRP A 138 -5.45 7.40 -15.88
C TRP A 138 -3.96 7.75 -15.99
N ASP A 139 -3.30 8.17 -14.91
CA ASP A 139 -1.89 8.65 -14.84
C ASP A 139 -1.75 10.19 -14.75
N SER A 140 -2.34 10.79 -13.72
CA SER A 140 -1.97 12.15 -13.29
C SER A 140 -1.21 12.11 -11.96
N ASP A 141 -0.24 13.01 -11.77
CA ASP A 141 0.53 13.11 -10.51
C ASP A 141 -0.36 13.38 -9.29
N ALA A 142 -1.59 13.88 -9.48
CA ALA A 142 -2.55 14.10 -8.42
C ALA A 142 -3.12 12.79 -7.87
N ASP A 143 -3.21 11.74 -8.69
CA ASP A 143 -3.74 10.42 -8.32
C ASP A 143 -2.82 9.67 -7.35
N TYR A 144 -1.53 10.07 -7.28
CA TYR A 144 -0.51 9.39 -6.49
C TYR A 144 -0.13 10.08 -5.19
N ARG A 145 -0.97 11.03 -4.76
CA ARG A 145 -0.79 11.78 -3.51
C ARG A 145 -1.44 11.06 -2.35
N MET A 146 -0.85 11.21 -1.17
CA MET A 146 -1.35 10.60 0.06
C MET A 146 -1.46 11.64 1.16
N LYS A 147 -2.37 11.44 2.12
CA LYS A 147 -2.40 12.27 3.32
C LYS A 147 -1.20 11.93 4.19
N ASP A 148 -0.54 12.96 4.70
CA ASP A 148 0.65 12.80 5.54
C ASP A 148 0.39 11.95 6.79
N TYR A 149 -0.76 12.13 7.43
CA TYR A 149 -1.16 11.35 8.61
C TYR A 149 -1.41 9.86 8.32
N GLU A 150 -1.71 9.48 7.07
CA GLU A 150 -1.82 8.06 6.70
C GLU A 150 -0.43 7.41 6.65
N ILE A 151 0.55 8.12 6.06
CA ILE A 151 1.94 7.65 6.00
C ILE A 151 2.57 7.63 7.41
N ILE A 152 2.33 8.68 8.21
CA ILE A 152 2.84 8.77 9.59
C ILE A 152 2.24 7.67 10.47
N TYR A 153 0.97 7.30 10.27
CA TYR A 153 0.37 6.15 10.94
C TYR A 153 1.15 4.86 10.68
N GLU A 154 1.44 4.56 9.40
CA GLU A 154 2.17 3.35 9.04
C GLU A 154 3.62 3.36 9.54
N ARG A 155 4.27 4.54 9.51
CA ARG A 155 5.59 4.74 10.11
C ARG A 155 5.57 4.52 11.62
N GLY A 156 4.53 5.00 12.31
CA GLY A 156 4.34 4.83 13.75
C GLY A 156 4.21 3.36 14.15
N ILE A 157 3.43 2.58 13.40
CA ILE A 157 3.34 1.12 13.58
C ILE A 157 4.72 0.49 13.35
N SER A 158 5.41 0.84 12.26
CA SER A 158 6.75 0.31 11.99
C SER A 158 7.76 0.66 13.08
N HIS A 159 7.69 1.85 13.69
CA HIS A 159 8.50 2.19 14.85
C HIS A 159 8.22 1.29 16.05
N ILE A 160 6.94 1.03 16.38
CA ILE A 160 6.58 0.12 17.48
C ILE A 160 7.10 -1.31 17.21
N LEU A 161 6.90 -1.82 15.99
CA LEU A 161 7.40 -3.13 15.59
C LEU A 161 8.93 -3.20 15.63
N ASN A 162 9.61 -2.10 15.30
CA ASN A 162 11.06 -1.92 15.44
C ASN A 162 11.51 -1.62 16.89
N LYS A 163 10.63 -1.80 17.89
CA LYS A 163 10.89 -1.55 19.33
C LYS A 163 11.25 -0.10 19.67
N SER A 164 11.02 0.83 18.76
CA SER A 164 11.21 2.28 18.92
C SER A 164 9.92 2.91 19.45
N TYR A 165 9.49 2.49 20.64
CA TYR A 165 8.15 2.77 21.16
C TYR A 165 7.83 4.26 21.30
N SER A 166 8.77 5.07 21.79
CA SER A 166 8.54 6.51 21.97
C SER A 166 8.25 7.23 20.66
N SER A 167 9.06 6.97 19.62
CA SER A 167 8.86 7.53 18.27
C SER A 167 7.56 7.02 17.65
N GLY A 168 7.25 5.74 17.84
CA GLY A 168 5.99 5.17 17.35
C GLY A 168 4.77 5.81 18.00
N ILE A 169 4.80 6.03 19.32
CA ILE A 169 3.73 6.72 20.04
C ILE A 169 3.57 8.17 19.56
N GLU A 170 4.68 8.88 19.29
CA GLU A 170 4.66 10.25 18.76
C GLU A 170 3.95 10.33 17.39
N ASP A 171 4.36 9.48 16.45
CA ASP A 171 3.76 9.38 15.12
C ASP A 171 2.27 9.00 15.18
N LEU A 172 1.92 8.02 16.02
CA LEU A 172 0.54 7.61 16.18
C LEU A 172 -0.32 8.69 16.84
N LYS A 173 0.21 9.47 17.79
CA LYS A 173 -0.50 10.62 18.36
C LYS A 173 -0.71 11.74 17.34
N PHE A 174 0.24 11.93 16.42
CA PHE A 174 0.03 12.84 15.29
C PHE A 174 -1.16 12.38 14.45
N SER A 175 -1.21 11.11 14.07
CA SER A 175 -2.30 10.58 13.24
C SER A 175 -3.65 10.56 13.99
N LEU A 176 -3.62 10.31 15.29
CA LEU A 176 -4.78 10.41 16.18
C LEU A 176 -5.39 11.81 16.22
N ASN A 177 -4.55 12.87 16.17
CA ASN A 177 -5.05 14.25 16.18
C ASN A 177 -5.86 14.60 14.91
N LYS A 178 -5.69 13.81 13.84
CA LYS A 178 -6.46 13.91 12.59
C LYS A 178 -7.69 12.99 12.59
N ASN A 179 -8.01 12.34 13.70
CA ASN A 179 -9.08 11.36 13.85
C ASN A 179 -8.95 10.16 12.90
N TYR A 180 -7.72 9.82 12.50
CA TYR A 180 -7.45 8.67 11.64
C TYR A 180 -7.41 7.38 12.46
N GLN A 181 -8.10 6.32 12.02
CA GLN A 181 -8.08 4.96 12.63
C GLN A 181 -8.04 4.95 14.17
N VAL A 182 -8.93 5.72 14.82
CA VAL A 182 -8.83 6.04 16.25
C VAL A 182 -8.74 4.78 17.12
N GLY A 183 -9.58 3.77 16.88
CA GLY A 183 -9.57 2.52 17.64
C GLY A 183 -8.23 1.78 17.56
N ASP A 184 -7.70 1.60 16.35
CA ASP A 184 -6.44 0.90 16.10
C ASP A 184 -5.25 1.64 16.69
N ILE A 185 -5.20 2.96 16.51
CA ILE A 185 -4.15 3.80 17.10
C ILE A 185 -4.13 3.68 18.62
N GLN A 186 -5.30 3.75 19.27
CA GLN A 186 -5.42 3.63 20.72
C GLN A 186 -4.92 2.25 21.20
N SER A 187 -5.21 1.20 20.44
CA SER A 187 -4.69 -0.15 20.71
C SER A 187 -3.16 -0.21 20.61
N TRP A 188 -2.58 0.30 19.51
CA TRP A 188 -1.13 0.33 19.29
C TRP A 188 -0.39 1.14 20.36
N ILE A 189 -0.87 2.34 20.69
CA ILE A 189 -0.29 3.17 21.74
C ILE A 189 -0.38 2.46 23.10
N GLY A 190 -1.53 1.85 23.42
CA GLY A 190 -1.72 1.09 24.65
C GLY A 190 -0.70 -0.05 24.79
N GLN A 191 -0.52 -0.83 23.72
CA GLN A 191 0.48 -1.91 23.66
C GLN A 191 1.91 -1.38 23.79
N ALA A 192 2.25 -0.26 23.15
CA ALA A 192 3.56 0.35 23.27
C ALA A 192 3.85 0.81 24.72
N TYR A 193 2.88 1.42 25.40
CA TYR A 193 3.02 1.80 26.82
C TYR A 193 3.22 0.58 27.73
N LEU A 194 2.58 -0.56 27.45
CA LEU A 194 2.85 -1.81 28.17
C LEU A 194 4.31 -2.26 28.02
N LYS A 195 4.89 -2.14 26.82
CA LYS A 195 6.31 -2.45 26.61
C LYS A 195 7.23 -1.48 27.35
N LEU A 196 6.80 -0.23 27.55
CA LEU A 196 7.49 0.78 28.36
C LEU A 196 7.23 0.65 29.87
N LYS A 197 6.41 -0.33 30.30
CA LYS A 197 5.99 -0.52 31.71
C LYS A 197 5.19 0.65 32.30
N ASP A 198 4.60 1.49 31.45
CA ASP A 198 3.68 2.56 31.87
C ASP A 198 2.25 2.02 31.85
N THR A 199 1.87 1.34 32.92
CA THR A 199 0.56 0.69 33.05
C THR A 199 -0.59 1.69 33.09
N LEU A 200 -0.38 2.90 33.62
CA LEU A 200 -1.41 3.93 33.70
C LEU A 200 -1.81 4.43 32.32
N ASN A 201 -0.85 4.83 31.49
CA ASN A 201 -1.14 5.28 30.13
C ASN A 201 -1.61 4.11 29.25
N ALA A 202 -1.06 2.91 29.44
CA ALA A 202 -1.54 1.73 28.73
C ALA A 202 -3.04 1.47 28.98
N GLN A 203 -3.47 1.45 30.25
CA GLN A 203 -4.88 1.25 30.59
C GLN A 203 -5.79 2.33 30.01
N LYS A 204 -5.35 3.59 30.05
CA LYS A 204 -6.10 4.72 29.47
C LYS A 204 -6.36 4.50 27.97
N HIS A 205 -5.32 4.19 27.21
CA HIS A 205 -5.41 4.02 25.76
C HIS A 205 -6.18 2.74 25.38
N LEU A 206 -5.95 1.62 26.08
CA LEU A 206 -6.67 0.38 25.82
C LEU A 206 -8.17 0.50 26.14
N LYS A 207 -8.56 1.24 27.20
CA LYS A 207 -9.98 1.48 27.50
C LYS A 207 -10.67 2.24 26.38
N GLU A 208 -9.97 3.20 25.79
CA GLU A 208 -10.49 3.92 24.63
C GLU A 208 -10.63 2.99 23.42
N ALA A 209 -9.62 2.17 23.12
CA ALA A 209 -9.71 1.17 22.04
C ALA A 209 -10.91 0.22 22.22
N VAL A 210 -11.21 -0.22 23.45
CA VAL A 210 -12.39 -1.06 23.74
C VAL A 210 -13.71 -0.36 23.40
N ARG A 211 -13.80 0.97 23.58
CA ARG A 211 -15.00 1.73 23.18
C ARG A 211 -15.23 1.72 21.67
N TYR A 212 -14.17 1.52 20.88
CA TYR A 212 -14.24 1.32 19.43
C TYR A 212 -14.44 -0.16 19.03
N GLY A 213 -14.65 -1.06 20.00
CA GLY A 213 -14.96 -2.47 19.72
C GLY A 213 -13.75 -3.39 19.55
N LEU A 214 -12.54 -2.92 19.88
CA LEU A 214 -11.31 -3.72 19.71
C LEU A 214 -11.23 -4.80 20.78
N ILE A 215 -11.43 -6.06 20.37
CA ILE A 215 -11.47 -7.24 21.26
C ILE A 215 -10.10 -7.49 21.89
N ASP A 216 -9.02 -7.41 21.12
CA ASP A 216 -7.65 -7.63 21.60
C ASP A 216 -7.28 -6.66 22.74
N ALA A 217 -7.75 -5.40 22.64
CA ALA A 217 -7.54 -4.40 23.69
C ALA A 217 -8.26 -4.77 25.00
N LYS A 218 -9.46 -5.36 24.90
CA LYS A 218 -10.22 -5.85 26.06
C LYS A 218 -9.49 -7.01 26.74
N GLU A 219 -8.95 -7.95 25.96
CA GLU A 219 -8.18 -9.07 26.52
C GLU A 219 -6.91 -8.59 27.23
N LEU A 220 -6.22 -7.60 26.67
CA LEU A 220 -5.04 -6.99 27.29
C LEU A 220 -5.39 -6.30 28.61
N LEU A 221 -6.51 -5.58 28.67
CA LEU A 221 -6.97 -4.95 29.93
C LEU A 221 -7.26 -5.99 31.02
N ASN A 222 -8.02 -7.04 30.69
CA ASN A 222 -8.35 -8.08 31.66
C ASN A 222 -7.09 -8.73 32.28
N LYS A 223 -6.04 -8.93 31.46
CA LYS A 223 -4.75 -9.47 31.92
C LYS A 223 -3.97 -8.50 32.82
N LEU A 224 -4.21 -7.19 32.72
CA LEU A 224 -3.59 -6.20 33.60
C LEU A 224 -4.28 -6.15 34.95
N ASP A 225 -5.61 -6.21 34.94
CA ASP A 225 -6.42 -6.18 36.14
C ASP A 225 -6.19 -7.44 36.99
N SER A 226 -6.10 -8.62 36.37
CA SER A 226 -5.81 -9.89 37.06
C SER A 226 -4.39 -10.02 37.65
N LYS A 227 -3.49 -9.05 37.40
CA LYS A 227 -2.13 -9.02 37.99
C LYS A 227 -2.03 -8.09 39.20
N ASN A 228 -3.07 -7.28 39.42
CA ASN A 228 -3.13 -6.34 40.54
C ASN A 228 -4.00 -6.86 41.70
N ASP A 229 -4.62 -8.04 41.53
CA ASP A 229 -5.32 -8.82 42.56
C ASP A 229 -4.40 -9.92 43.13
#